data_AF-A0A1J3HLG0-F1
#
_entry.id   AF-A0A1J3HLG0-F1
#
_cell.length_a   1.000
_cell.length_b   1.000
_cell.length_c   1.000
_cell.angle_alpha   90.00
_cell.angle_beta   90.00
_cell.angle_gamma   90.00
#
_symmetry.space_group_name_H-M   'P 1'
#
loop_
_entity.id
_entity.type
_entity.pdbx_description
1 polymer ?
#
loop_
_entity_poly.entity_id
_entity_poly.type
_entity_poly.pdbx_seq_one_letter_code
_entity_poly.pdbx_strand_id
1 'polypeptide(L)'
;PKHISSVTLPASFAAIFSGEIIGKMSSTHQLTSSMISSSSSTFLGPSNFNLRARNGCLPMPKRVNTCKCVATPQDKIEYKTNVSRNSNMSKLQAGYLFPEIARRRSAHLLKYPDAQIISLGIGDTTEPIPEVITSAMAKKAHELSTIEGYSGYGAEQGAKPLRAAIAKEFYSGLGIGDDDIFVSDGAKCDISRLQVMFGSNVTIAVQDPSYPAYVDSSVIMGQTGQFITDVQKYGNIEYMKCTPENGFFPDLSTVGRTDIIFFCSPNNPTGAAATREQLKQLVEFAKKNGSIIVYDSAYAMYMSDDNPRSIFEIPGAEEVALETASFSKYAGFTGVRLGWTVIPKQLLYSDGFPVAKDFNRIVCTCFNGASNISQAGALACLTPEGLEAMHKVIGFYKENTNIIMDTFTSLGYDVYGGKNAPYVWVHFPKQSSWDVFAEILEKTHVVTTPGSGFGPGGEGFVRVSAFGHRENILEACRRFKQLYK
;
A
#
# COMPACT_ATOMS: atom_id res chain seq x y z
N PRO A 1 -23.69 -56.63 49.56
CA PRO A 1 -22.41 -56.57 48.81
C PRO A 1 -21.84 -55.12 48.88
N LYS A 2 -21.12 -54.74 49.95
CA LYS A 2 -19.65 -54.90 50.16
C LYS A 2 -18.85 -54.31 48.98
N HIS A 3 -17.93 -53.35 49.06
CA HIS A 3 -17.07 -52.70 50.08
C HIS A 3 -16.56 -51.36 49.43
N ILE A 4 -16.48 -50.17 50.07
CA ILE A 4 -15.46 -49.62 51.01
C ILE A 4 -14.02 -49.92 50.53
N SER A 5 -13.12 -48.97 50.26
CA SER A 5 -12.23 -48.17 51.15
C SER A 5 -11.19 -47.48 50.25
N SER A 6 -10.45 -46.41 50.57
CA SER A 6 -10.33 -45.48 51.70
C SER A 6 -9.14 -44.55 51.39
N VAL A 7 -9.25 -43.25 51.70
CA VAL A 7 -8.30 -42.41 52.49
C VAL A 7 -6.88 -42.21 51.89
N THR A 8 -6.31 -41.00 51.77
CA THR A 8 -5.72 -40.22 52.89
C THR A 8 -5.34 -38.80 52.43
N LEU A 9 -5.66 -37.80 53.26
CA LEU A 9 -4.98 -36.49 53.36
C LEU A 9 -3.79 -36.62 54.32
N PRO A 10 -2.84 -35.66 54.33
CA PRO A 10 -2.90 -34.71 55.45
C PRO A 10 -2.64 -33.25 55.04
N ALA A 11 -3.28 -32.38 55.83
CA ALA A 11 -3.12 -30.93 55.91
C ALA A 11 -1.85 -30.52 56.66
N SER A 12 -1.47 -29.24 56.54
CA SER A 12 -0.87 -28.33 57.56
C SER A 12 -0.13 -27.18 56.82
N PHE A 13 -0.13 -25.88 57.18
CA PHE A 13 -0.66 -25.10 58.31
C PHE A 13 -0.56 -23.58 57.97
N ALA A 14 -1.43 -22.78 58.61
CA ALA A 14 -1.43 -21.34 58.98
C ALA A 14 -0.56 -20.30 58.21
N ALA A 15 -1.03 -19.13 57.73
CA ALA A 15 -1.89 -18.05 58.27
C ALA A 15 -1.17 -16.94 59.09
N ILE A 16 -1.50 -15.69 58.73
CA ILE A 16 -1.50 -14.41 59.49
C ILE A 16 -0.18 -13.59 59.58
N PHE A 17 -0.12 -12.42 58.93
CA PHE A 17 -0.23 -11.10 59.60
C PHE A 17 -0.30 -9.91 58.61
N SER A 18 -1.11 -8.95 59.02
CA SER A 18 -1.44 -7.62 58.50
C SER A 18 -0.32 -6.58 58.61
N GLY A 19 -0.43 -5.46 57.89
CA GLY A 19 0.18 -4.18 58.30
C GLY A 19 0.48 -3.20 57.17
N GLU A 20 -0.27 -2.09 57.14
CA GLU A 20 -0.05 -0.88 56.33
C GLU A 20 1.35 -0.27 56.53
N ILE A 21 1.96 0.32 55.48
CA ILE A 21 2.76 1.56 55.60
C ILE A 21 2.60 2.42 54.33
N ILE A 22 2.21 3.67 54.57
CA ILE A 22 2.19 4.83 53.67
C ILE A 22 3.62 5.28 53.37
N GLY A 23 3.94 5.59 52.11
CA GLY A 23 5.23 6.17 51.74
C GLY A 23 5.16 7.01 50.46
N LYS A 24 4.82 8.30 50.61
CA LYS A 24 5.16 9.35 49.63
C LYS A 24 6.68 9.51 49.59
N MET A 25 7.28 9.53 48.40
CA MET A 25 8.52 10.27 48.17
C MET A 25 8.62 10.75 46.73
N SER A 26 8.68 12.07 46.59
CA SER A 26 9.06 12.78 45.38
C SER A 26 10.57 12.71 45.18
N SER A 27 11.03 12.62 43.93
CA SER A 27 12.30 13.24 43.55
C SER A 27 12.33 13.56 42.06
N THR A 28 12.19 14.84 41.79
CA THR A 28 12.69 15.55 40.61
C THR A 28 14.18 15.27 40.39
N HIS A 29 14.56 14.92 39.16
CA HIS A 29 15.89 15.24 38.64
C HIS A 29 15.79 15.75 37.20
N GLN A 30 15.99 17.06 37.07
CA GLN A 30 16.46 17.71 35.85
C GLN A 30 17.86 17.19 35.54
N LEU A 31 18.12 16.83 34.29
CA LEU A 31 19.46 16.86 33.72
C LEU A 31 19.42 17.45 32.32
N THR A 32 20.37 18.34 32.13
CA THR A 32 20.53 19.38 31.13
C THR A 32 21.09 18.88 29.81
N SER A 33 20.73 19.61 28.76
CA SER A 33 21.30 19.62 27.42
C SER A 33 22.82 19.83 27.38
N SER A 34 23.50 19.18 26.43
CA SER A 34 24.59 19.82 25.69
C SER A 34 24.82 19.15 24.33
N MET A 35 24.86 20.01 23.31
CA MET A 35 25.23 19.73 21.92
C MET A 35 26.74 19.48 21.81
N ILE A 36 27.16 18.66 20.83
CA ILE A 36 28.55 18.64 20.34
C ILE A 36 28.52 18.82 18.82
N SER A 37 29.15 19.89 18.37
CA SER A 37 29.31 20.25 16.96
C SER A 37 30.56 19.62 16.33
N SER A 38 30.48 19.51 15.02
CA SER A 38 31.50 19.19 14.02
C SER A 38 32.77 20.07 14.08
N SER A 39 33.91 19.50 13.68
CA SER A 39 35.08 20.25 13.22
C SER A 39 35.73 19.57 12.00
N SER A 40 35.76 20.32 10.90
CA SER A 40 36.43 20.07 9.62
C SER A 40 37.72 20.88 9.54
N SER A 41 38.78 20.33 8.92
CA SER A 41 40.00 21.09 8.57
C SER A 41 40.54 20.66 7.21
N THR A 42 40.64 21.61 6.27
CA THR A 42 41.29 21.49 4.96
C THR A 42 42.39 22.56 4.88
N PHE A 43 43.59 22.19 4.42
CA PHE A 43 44.73 23.12 4.25
C PHE A 43 44.90 23.50 2.76
N LEU A 44 45.11 24.79 2.51
CA LEU A 44 45.50 25.40 1.23
C LEU A 44 46.94 25.95 1.33
N GLY A 45 47.66 25.98 0.20
CA GLY A 45 48.82 26.84 0.01
C GLY A 45 49.40 26.78 -1.42
N PRO A 46 49.62 27.94 -2.08
CA PRO A 46 50.52 28.04 -3.22
C PRO A 46 51.53 29.21 -3.10
N SER A 47 52.70 29.10 -3.76
CA SER A 47 53.22 30.08 -4.75
C SER A 47 54.76 30.13 -4.92
N ASN A 48 55.17 29.94 -6.17
CA ASN A 48 56.19 30.60 -7.02
C ASN A 48 57.60 31.00 -6.53
N PHE A 49 58.58 30.58 -7.34
CA PHE A 49 59.99 31.02 -7.40
C PHE A 49 60.27 31.76 -8.73
N ASN A 50 61.19 32.74 -8.72
CA ASN A 50 61.82 33.28 -9.93
C ASN A 50 63.19 33.93 -9.59
N LEU A 51 64.25 33.64 -10.37
CA LEU A 51 65.33 34.58 -10.80
C LEU A 51 66.45 33.88 -11.63
N ARG A 52 66.63 34.40 -12.88
CA ARG A 52 67.85 34.72 -13.71
C ARG A 52 69.19 33.96 -13.50
N ALA A 53 70.13 33.79 -14.46
CA ALA A 53 70.28 33.91 -15.93
C ALA A 53 71.78 33.60 -16.27
N ARG A 54 72.13 33.03 -17.46
CA ARG A 54 73.23 33.46 -18.37
C ARG A 54 73.55 32.46 -19.53
N ASN A 55 73.45 33.00 -20.76
CA ASN A 55 74.19 32.84 -22.02
C ASN A 55 74.80 31.49 -22.51
N GLY A 56 74.52 31.14 -23.78
CA GLY A 56 75.53 30.62 -24.72
C GLY A 56 75.06 29.59 -25.78
N CYS A 57 75.10 30.00 -27.06
CA CYS A 57 75.16 29.19 -28.31
C CYS A 57 73.95 28.39 -28.85
N LEU A 58 73.64 28.64 -30.13
CA LEU A 58 72.84 27.86 -31.10
C LEU A 58 73.78 27.19 -32.13
N PRO A 59 73.36 26.28 -33.04
CA PRO A 59 72.21 25.35 -33.06
C PRO A 59 72.58 23.92 -33.53
N MET A 60 71.77 22.90 -33.19
CA MET A 60 71.66 21.64 -33.95
C MET A 60 70.25 21.06 -33.70
N PRO A 61 69.43 20.73 -34.72
CA PRO A 61 68.10 20.20 -34.48
C PRO A 61 68.20 18.71 -34.12
N LYS A 62 68.24 18.39 -32.82
CA LYS A 62 67.90 17.04 -32.37
C LYS A 62 66.38 16.91 -32.40
N ARG A 63 65.86 16.07 -33.31
CA ARG A 63 64.49 15.57 -33.28
C ARG A 63 64.25 14.91 -31.92
N VAL A 64 63.60 15.62 -31.00
CA VAL A 64 63.01 15.01 -29.80
C VAL A 64 61.61 14.58 -30.22
N ASN A 65 61.45 13.30 -30.56
CA ASN A 65 60.14 12.66 -30.63
C ASN A 65 59.55 12.70 -29.21
N THR A 66 58.74 13.71 -28.93
CA THR A 66 57.85 13.71 -27.76
C THR A 66 56.77 12.68 -28.05
N CYS A 67 57.00 11.45 -27.60
CA CYS A 67 55.98 10.41 -27.58
C CYS A 67 54.92 10.85 -26.56
N LYS A 68 53.88 11.56 -27.02
CA LYS A 68 52.66 11.73 -26.23
C LYS A 68 52.01 10.36 -26.17
N CYS A 69 52.25 9.63 -25.09
CA CYS A 69 51.44 8.49 -24.72
C CYS A 69 50.01 9.01 -24.48
N VAL A 70 49.19 8.99 -25.53
CA VAL A 70 47.74 9.09 -25.38
C VAL A 70 47.34 7.78 -24.72
N ALA A 71 47.07 7.82 -23.42
CA ALA A 71 46.46 6.69 -22.74
C ALA A 71 45.11 6.45 -23.40
N THR A 72 45.04 5.40 -24.22
CA THR A 72 43.79 4.85 -24.73
C THR A 72 42.89 4.61 -23.52
N PRO A 73 41.61 5.00 -23.55
CA PRO A 73 40.69 4.61 -22.49
C PRO A 73 40.74 3.09 -22.41
N GLN A 74 41.23 2.55 -21.29
CA GLN A 74 41.02 1.15 -21.00
C GLN A 74 39.51 1.01 -20.80
N ASP A 75 38.84 0.37 -21.77
CA ASP A 75 37.50 -0.15 -21.56
C ASP A 75 37.56 -0.98 -20.27
N LYS A 76 37.02 -0.43 -19.19
CA LYS A 76 36.87 -1.17 -17.95
C LYS A 76 35.87 -2.27 -18.26
N ILE A 77 36.39 -3.46 -18.54
CA ILE A 77 35.57 -4.67 -18.59
C ILE A 77 35.13 -4.92 -17.15
N GLU A 78 33.98 -4.35 -16.79
CA GLU A 78 33.37 -4.59 -15.49
C GLU A 78 33.00 -6.07 -15.38
N TYR A 79 33.30 -6.66 -14.22
CA TYR A 79 32.89 -8.03 -13.91
C TYR A 79 31.37 -8.14 -13.98
N LYS A 80 30.87 -9.18 -14.66
CA LYS A 80 29.44 -9.52 -14.72
C LYS A 80 29.26 -10.96 -14.26
N THR A 81 28.22 -11.22 -13.46
CA THR A 81 27.82 -12.59 -13.12
C THR A 81 27.25 -13.31 -14.35
N ASN A 82 27.22 -14.64 -14.33
CA ASN A 82 26.56 -15.45 -15.35
C ASN A 82 25.07 -15.72 -15.06
N VAL A 83 24.49 -15.11 -14.02
CA VAL A 83 23.07 -15.25 -13.69
C VAL A 83 22.25 -14.42 -14.68
N SER A 84 21.42 -15.09 -15.48
CA SER A 84 20.51 -14.39 -16.39
C SER A 84 19.46 -13.60 -15.60
N ARG A 85 19.23 -12.34 -15.99
CA ARG A 85 18.14 -11.53 -15.43
C ARG A 85 16.82 -12.25 -15.68
N ASN A 86 15.95 -12.27 -14.67
CA ASN A 86 14.58 -12.77 -14.82
C ASN A 86 13.87 -12.02 -15.98
N SER A 87 13.46 -12.76 -17.01
CA SER A 87 12.83 -12.20 -18.21
C SER A 87 11.53 -11.45 -17.90
N ASN A 88 10.78 -11.87 -16.89
CA ASN A 88 9.57 -11.18 -16.44
C ASN A 88 9.87 -9.77 -15.90
N MET A 89 10.99 -9.60 -15.20
CA MET A 89 11.43 -8.28 -14.73
C MET A 89 11.84 -7.36 -15.89
N SER A 90 12.18 -7.91 -17.06
CA SER A 90 12.48 -7.14 -18.26
C SER A 90 11.22 -6.75 -19.05
N LYS A 91 10.07 -7.39 -18.78
CA LYS A 91 8.79 -7.03 -19.40
C LYS A 91 8.22 -5.72 -18.86
N LEU A 92 8.51 -5.40 -17.59
CA LEU A 92 8.01 -4.18 -16.94
C LEU A 92 8.44 -2.93 -17.71
N GLN A 93 7.47 -2.20 -18.27
CA GLN A 93 7.70 -1.09 -19.20
C GLN A 93 8.41 0.11 -18.56
N ALA A 94 8.14 0.38 -17.28
CA ALA A 94 8.70 1.48 -16.52
C ALA A 94 8.84 1.12 -15.04
N GLY A 95 9.42 2.03 -14.27
CA GLY A 95 9.34 1.96 -12.81
C GLY A 95 7.89 2.05 -12.34
N TYR A 96 7.60 1.45 -11.18
CA TYR A 96 6.28 1.51 -10.55
C TYR A 96 5.79 2.96 -10.40
N LEU A 97 4.49 3.20 -10.60
CA LEU A 97 3.87 4.53 -10.67
C LEU A 97 4.27 5.46 -9.53
N PHE A 98 4.16 5.00 -8.29
CA PHE A 98 4.35 5.86 -7.12
C PHE A 98 5.82 6.28 -6.90
N PRO A 99 6.82 5.39 -7.10
CA PRO A 99 8.22 5.79 -7.20
C PRO A 99 8.50 6.85 -8.27
N GLU A 100 7.85 6.78 -9.44
CA GLU A 100 8.01 7.79 -10.49
C GLU A 100 7.45 9.15 -10.06
N ILE A 101 6.29 9.18 -9.40
CA ILE A 101 5.73 10.42 -8.81
C ILE A 101 6.66 10.99 -7.74
N ALA A 102 7.21 10.13 -6.86
CA ALA A 102 8.16 10.55 -5.84
C ALA A 102 9.42 11.16 -6.48
N ARG A 103 9.96 10.55 -7.55
CA ARG A 103 11.11 11.06 -8.29
C ARG A 103 10.82 12.45 -8.88
N ARG A 104 9.64 12.65 -9.48
CA ARG A 104 9.24 13.97 -10.04
C ARG A 104 9.03 15.02 -8.95
N ARG A 105 8.43 14.66 -7.82
CA ARG A 105 8.34 15.53 -6.64
C ARG A 105 9.73 15.96 -6.15
N SER A 106 10.67 15.02 -6.03
CA SER A 106 12.05 15.33 -5.63
C SER A 106 12.77 16.23 -6.62
N ALA A 107 12.62 15.98 -7.93
CA ALA A 107 13.17 16.84 -8.97
C ALA A 107 12.56 18.26 -8.91
N HIS A 108 11.26 18.36 -8.61
CA HIS A 108 10.59 19.65 -8.43
C HIS A 108 11.14 20.44 -7.23
N LEU A 109 11.40 19.78 -6.10
CA LEU A 109 12.08 20.42 -4.95
C LEU A 109 13.51 20.86 -5.27
N LEU A 110 14.24 20.13 -6.09
CA LEU A 110 15.57 20.57 -6.53
C LEU A 110 15.49 21.83 -7.41
N LYS A 111 14.46 21.93 -8.25
CA LYS A 111 14.21 23.09 -9.11
C LYS A 111 13.68 24.30 -8.34
N TYR A 112 12.83 24.06 -7.33
CA TYR A 112 12.23 25.07 -6.46
C TYR A 112 12.40 24.70 -4.97
N PRO A 113 13.59 24.96 -4.38
CA PRO A 113 13.90 24.53 -3.01
C PRO A 113 12.93 25.03 -1.93
N ASP A 114 12.38 26.23 -2.11
CA ASP A 114 11.47 26.86 -1.15
C ASP A 114 9.98 26.56 -1.42
N ALA A 115 9.68 25.76 -2.45
CA ALA A 115 8.30 25.44 -2.82
C ALA A 115 7.58 24.71 -1.68
N GLN A 116 6.45 25.28 -1.25
CA GLN A 116 5.56 24.66 -0.28
C GLN A 116 4.72 23.59 -0.97
N ILE A 117 5.29 22.40 -1.15
CA ILE A 117 4.65 21.29 -1.85
C ILE A 117 3.55 20.67 -0.99
N ILE A 118 2.35 20.55 -1.57
CA ILE A 118 1.24 19.79 -0.99
C ILE A 118 1.08 18.49 -1.78
N SER A 119 1.09 17.35 -1.09
CA SER A 119 1.07 16.03 -1.74
C SER A 119 -0.31 15.39 -1.67
N LEU A 120 -1.07 15.45 -2.77
CA LEU A 120 -2.35 14.78 -2.98
C LEU A 120 -2.23 13.66 -4.04
N GLY A 121 -1.02 13.10 -4.17
CA GLY A 121 -0.67 12.06 -5.14
C GLY A 121 -0.93 10.67 -4.58
N ILE A 122 0.11 10.05 -4.01
CA ILE A 122 0.02 8.76 -3.30
C ILE A 122 -1.07 8.88 -2.23
N GLY A 123 -1.93 7.88 -2.10
CA GLY A 123 -2.97 7.85 -1.09
C GLY A 123 -2.41 7.53 0.30
N ASP A 124 -1.46 8.31 0.81
CA ASP A 124 -0.85 8.14 2.12
C ASP A 124 -1.59 8.97 3.17
N THR A 125 -1.95 8.34 4.30
CA THR A 125 -2.73 8.99 5.37
C THR A 125 -1.86 9.98 6.15
N THR A 126 -2.43 11.11 6.58
CA THR A 126 -1.66 12.22 7.20
C THR A 126 -1.99 12.48 8.66
N GLU A 127 -3.22 12.18 9.09
CA GLU A 127 -3.64 12.39 10.47
C GLU A 127 -3.02 11.33 11.39
N PRO A 128 -2.70 11.70 12.64
CA PRO A 128 -2.18 10.77 13.63
C PRO A 128 -3.10 9.57 13.85
N ILE A 129 -2.49 8.43 14.18
CA ILE A 129 -3.22 7.25 14.65
C ILE A 129 -3.84 7.59 16.02
N PRO A 130 -5.14 7.30 16.25
CA PRO A 130 -5.80 7.54 17.54
C PRO A 130 -5.08 6.95 18.75
N GLU A 131 -5.11 7.68 19.88
CA GLU A 131 -4.36 7.33 21.09
C GLU A 131 -4.74 5.98 21.69
N VAL A 132 -6.01 5.58 21.63
CA VAL A 132 -6.47 4.25 22.08
C VAL A 132 -5.72 3.12 21.37
N ILE A 133 -5.38 3.32 20.09
CA ILE A 133 -4.70 2.34 19.25
C ILE A 133 -3.19 2.39 19.51
N THR A 134 -2.58 3.58 19.52
CA THR A 134 -1.14 3.73 19.76
C THR A 134 -0.74 3.33 21.18
N SER A 135 -1.60 3.57 22.17
CA SER A 135 -1.40 3.12 23.55
C SER A 135 -1.40 1.59 23.66
N ALA A 136 -2.27 0.90 22.92
CA ALA A 136 -2.25 -0.57 22.86
C ALA A 136 -0.96 -1.11 22.23
N MET A 137 -0.47 -0.46 21.17
CA MET A 137 0.82 -0.80 20.55
C MET A 137 1.99 -0.55 21.50
N ALA A 138 2.03 0.60 22.17
CA ALA A 138 3.06 0.94 23.15
C ALA A 138 3.06 -0.03 24.33
N LYS A 139 1.87 -0.36 24.85
CA LYS A 139 1.71 -1.38 25.89
C LYS A 139 2.29 -2.72 25.44
N LYS A 140 1.98 -3.19 24.22
CA LYS A 140 2.54 -4.44 23.72
C LYS A 140 4.06 -4.38 23.60
N ALA A 141 4.63 -3.25 23.20
CA ALA A 141 6.08 -3.07 23.17
C ALA A 141 6.71 -3.18 24.57
N HIS A 142 6.10 -2.58 25.60
CA HIS A 142 6.56 -2.71 26.98
C HIS A 142 6.42 -4.15 27.51
N GLU A 143 5.32 -4.83 27.22
CA GLU A 143 5.10 -6.23 27.60
C GLU A 143 6.22 -7.14 27.08
N LEU A 144 6.74 -6.89 25.88
CA LEU A 144 7.84 -7.65 25.30
C LEU A 144 9.17 -7.53 26.07
N SER A 145 9.28 -6.59 27.01
CA SER A 145 10.44 -6.46 27.91
C SER A 145 10.29 -7.18 29.25
N THR A 146 9.16 -7.87 29.48
CA THR A 146 8.88 -8.65 30.70
C THR A 146 8.89 -10.14 30.40
N ILE A 147 9.18 -10.99 31.40
CA ILE A 147 9.20 -12.44 31.22
C ILE A 147 7.81 -12.95 30.85
N GLU A 148 6.77 -12.42 31.51
CA GLU A 148 5.38 -12.84 31.38
C GLU A 148 4.72 -12.33 30.09
N GLY A 149 5.08 -11.13 29.65
CA GLY A 149 4.52 -10.48 28.46
C GLY A 149 5.28 -10.75 27.16
N TYR A 150 6.48 -11.33 27.24
CA TYR A 150 7.28 -11.68 26.08
C TYR A 150 6.61 -12.79 25.25
N SER A 151 6.62 -12.60 23.93
CA SER A 151 6.18 -13.57 22.95
C SER A 151 7.12 -13.52 21.75
N GLY A 152 7.68 -14.67 21.36
CA GLY A 152 8.52 -14.82 20.16
C GLY A 152 7.68 -14.87 18.88
N TYR A 153 7.88 -15.91 18.06
CA TYR A 153 7.06 -16.13 16.87
C TYR A 153 5.57 -16.25 17.24
N GLY A 154 4.72 -15.63 16.42
CA GLY A 154 3.29 -15.89 16.42
C GLY A 154 2.94 -16.94 15.36
N ALA A 155 1.68 -17.40 15.37
CA ALA A 155 1.17 -18.17 14.24
C ALA A 155 1.21 -17.31 12.97
N GLU A 156 1.68 -17.87 11.86
CA GLU A 156 1.89 -17.16 10.60
C GLU A 156 0.56 -16.66 10.01
N GLN A 157 -0.53 -17.40 10.24
CA GLN A 157 -1.90 -17.00 9.90
C GLN A 157 -2.40 -15.80 10.74
N GLY A 158 -1.75 -15.49 11.86
CA GLY A 158 -2.14 -14.42 12.78
C GLY A 158 -2.75 -14.93 14.10
N ALA A 159 -2.69 -14.06 15.12
CA ALA A 159 -3.21 -14.35 16.44
C ALA A 159 -4.72 -14.67 16.37
N LYS A 160 -5.13 -15.79 16.98
CA LYS A 160 -6.54 -16.22 16.98
C LYS A 160 -7.51 -15.13 17.46
N PRO A 161 -7.23 -14.36 18.54
CA PRO A 161 -8.13 -13.28 18.97
C PRO A 161 -8.34 -12.21 17.89
N LEU A 162 -7.30 -11.87 17.14
CA LEU A 162 -7.40 -10.89 16.06
C LEU A 162 -8.19 -11.43 14.87
N ARG A 163 -7.95 -12.68 14.48
CA ARG A 163 -8.74 -13.33 13.42
C ARG A 163 -10.23 -13.39 13.76
N ALA A 164 -10.55 -13.78 15.00
CA ALA A 164 -11.92 -13.81 15.50
C ALA A 164 -12.55 -12.41 15.52
N ALA A 165 -11.80 -11.39 15.93
CA ALA A 165 -12.28 -10.00 15.92
C ALA A 165 -12.57 -9.50 14.49
N ILE A 166 -11.70 -9.81 13.51
CA ILE A 166 -11.90 -9.47 12.10
C ILE A 166 -13.15 -10.18 11.54
N ALA A 167 -13.26 -11.49 11.76
CA ALA A 167 -14.40 -12.29 11.31
C ALA A 167 -15.72 -11.73 11.87
N LYS A 168 -15.75 -11.42 13.16
CA LYS A 168 -16.92 -10.85 13.83
C LYS A 168 -17.25 -9.44 13.35
N GLU A 169 -16.27 -8.55 13.22
CA GLU A 169 -16.55 -7.15 12.93
C GLU A 169 -16.98 -6.94 11.47
N PHE A 170 -16.29 -7.59 10.53
CA PHE A 170 -16.48 -7.32 9.11
C PHE A 170 -17.31 -8.37 8.38
N TYR A 171 -17.49 -9.57 8.96
CA TYR A 171 -18.09 -10.71 8.27
C TYR A 171 -19.17 -11.44 9.09
N SER A 172 -19.72 -10.80 10.14
CA SER A 172 -20.80 -11.36 10.94
C SER A 172 -22.01 -11.71 10.07
N GLY A 173 -22.52 -12.94 10.21
CA GLY A 173 -23.66 -13.43 9.44
C GLY A 173 -23.34 -13.83 8.00
N LEU A 174 -22.09 -13.70 7.53
CA LEU A 174 -21.67 -14.03 6.16
C LEU A 174 -21.03 -15.42 6.03
N GLY A 175 -21.07 -16.25 7.08
CA GLY A 175 -20.54 -17.62 7.05
C GLY A 175 -19.01 -17.73 7.08
N ILE A 176 -18.30 -16.64 7.39
CA ILE A 176 -16.83 -16.62 7.51
C ILE A 176 -16.40 -16.96 8.95
N GLY A 177 -15.55 -17.97 9.10
CA GLY A 177 -14.96 -18.36 10.39
C GLY A 177 -13.59 -17.74 10.65
N ASP A 178 -13.14 -17.76 11.90
CA ASP A 178 -11.80 -17.27 12.29
C ASP A 178 -10.69 -17.92 11.46
N ASP A 179 -10.85 -19.20 11.10
CA ASP A 179 -9.89 -20.02 10.37
C ASP A 179 -9.84 -19.72 8.86
N ASP A 180 -10.79 -18.94 8.35
CA ASP A 180 -10.81 -18.45 6.97
C ASP A 180 -10.03 -17.12 6.82
N ILE A 181 -9.66 -16.49 7.95
CA ILE A 181 -8.92 -15.22 8.00
C ILE A 181 -7.40 -15.48 8.06
N PHE A 182 -6.63 -14.79 7.22
CA PHE A 182 -5.18 -14.76 7.22
C PHE A 182 -4.71 -13.33 7.46
N VAL A 183 -4.14 -13.05 8.63
CA VAL A 183 -3.59 -11.73 8.97
C VAL A 183 -2.26 -11.52 8.25
N SER A 184 -2.05 -10.33 7.71
CA SER A 184 -0.88 -9.99 6.91
C SER A 184 -0.26 -8.67 7.29
N ASP A 185 0.94 -8.40 6.79
CA ASP A 185 1.61 -7.10 6.82
C ASP A 185 1.05 -6.10 5.77
N GLY A 186 -0.14 -6.37 5.24
CA GLY A 186 -0.93 -5.47 4.40
C GLY A 186 -1.30 -6.06 3.04
N ALA A 187 -2.41 -5.57 2.47
CA ALA A 187 -2.99 -6.06 1.21
C ALA A 187 -2.00 -6.10 0.02
N LYS A 188 -1.10 -5.11 -0.12
CA LYS A 188 -0.10 -5.13 -1.21
C LYS A 188 0.81 -6.37 -1.14
N CYS A 189 1.17 -6.80 0.07
CA CYS A 189 1.99 -7.98 0.28
C CYS A 189 1.18 -9.26 -0.01
N ASP A 190 -0.10 -9.28 0.39
CA ASP A 190 -1.00 -10.41 0.10
C ASP A 190 -1.29 -10.56 -1.38
N ILE A 191 -1.48 -9.48 -2.13
CA ILE A 191 -1.62 -9.53 -3.59
C ILE A 191 -0.44 -10.29 -4.21
N SER A 192 0.79 -9.99 -3.79
CA SER A 192 1.97 -10.72 -4.29
C SER A 192 2.03 -12.17 -3.79
N ARG A 193 1.67 -12.46 -2.54
CA ARG A 193 1.64 -13.85 -2.02
C ARG A 193 0.57 -14.70 -2.71
N LEU A 194 -0.61 -14.14 -2.97
CA LEU A 194 -1.67 -14.76 -3.76
C LEU A 194 -1.18 -15.05 -5.18
N GLN A 195 -0.46 -14.12 -5.80
CA GLN A 195 0.09 -14.33 -7.14
C GLN A 195 1.18 -15.41 -7.17
N VAL A 196 2.00 -15.54 -6.12
CA VAL A 196 2.92 -16.68 -5.95
C VAL A 196 2.13 -17.99 -5.82
N MET A 197 1.04 -17.99 -5.04
CA MET A 197 0.16 -19.16 -4.87
C MET A 197 -0.48 -19.60 -6.20
N PHE A 198 -1.07 -18.67 -6.95
CA PHE A 198 -1.70 -18.98 -8.24
C PHE A 198 -0.69 -19.41 -9.31
N GLY A 199 0.55 -18.92 -9.21
CA GLY A 199 1.63 -19.29 -10.11
C GLY A 199 1.55 -18.60 -11.49
N SER A 200 2.37 -19.07 -12.42
CA SER A 200 2.58 -18.41 -13.72
C SER A 200 1.53 -18.74 -14.80
N ASN A 201 0.73 -19.78 -14.59
CA ASN A 201 -0.07 -20.39 -15.66
C ASN A 201 -1.52 -19.92 -15.69
N VAL A 202 -1.92 -19.03 -14.78
CA VAL A 202 -3.25 -18.43 -14.75
C VAL A 202 -3.33 -17.20 -15.63
N THR A 203 -4.51 -16.96 -16.19
CA THR A 203 -4.89 -15.70 -16.86
C THR A 203 -5.63 -14.80 -15.88
N ILE A 204 -5.46 -13.48 -16.02
CA ILE A 204 -6.08 -12.51 -15.10
C ILE A 204 -6.91 -11.46 -15.84
N ALA A 205 -8.00 -11.04 -15.20
CA ALA A 205 -8.77 -9.86 -15.55
C ALA A 205 -8.59 -8.77 -14.48
N VAL A 206 -8.55 -7.51 -14.90
CA VAL A 206 -8.48 -6.33 -14.03
C VAL A 206 -9.46 -5.27 -14.50
N GLN A 207 -10.02 -4.48 -13.58
CA GLN A 207 -10.72 -3.24 -13.97
C GLN A 207 -9.74 -2.29 -14.67
N ASP A 208 -10.22 -1.57 -15.68
CA ASP A 208 -9.45 -0.60 -16.46
C ASP A 208 -10.18 0.75 -16.40
N PRO A 209 -9.78 1.67 -15.49
CA PRO A 209 -8.55 1.66 -14.69
C PRO A 209 -8.64 0.91 -13.34
N SER A 210 -7.48 0.54 -12.77
CA SER A 210 -7.35 -0.03 -11.41
C SER A 210 -5.96 0.16 -10.79
N TYR A 211 -5.82 -0.20 -9.52
CA TYR A 211 -4.56 -0.12 -8.79
C TYR A 211 -3.45 -0.96 -9.48
N PRO A 212 -2.28 -0.38 -9.81
CA PRO A 212 -1.30 -1.00 -10.70
C PRO A 212 -0.65 -2.28 -10.14
N ALA A 213 -0.74 -2.56 -8.84
CA ALA A 213 -0.09 -3.75 -8.27
C ALA A 213 -0.69 -5.07 -8.78
N TYR A 214 -1.96 -5.11 -9.19
CA TYR A 214 -2.58 -6.32 -9.74
C TYR A 214 -1.88 -6.71 -11.06
N VAL A 215 -1.71 -5.75 -11.96
CA VAL A 215 -1.02 -5.91 -13.25
C VAL A 215 0.47 -6.19 -13.04
N ASP A 216 1.18 -5.36 -12.27
CA ASP A 216 2.63 -5.51 -12.13
C ASP A 216 3.03 -6.83 -11.46
N SER A 217 2.26 -7.28 -10.46
CA SER A 217 2.50 -8.60 -9.83
C SER A 217 2.25 -9.75 -10.81
N SER A 218 1.27 -9.62 -11.70
CA SER A 218 1.00 -10.59 -12.77
C SER A 218 2.15 -10.68 -13.77
N VAL A 219 2.69 -9.53 -14.19
CA VAL A 219 3.86 -9.45 -15.08
C VAL A 219 5.07 -10.14 -14.43
N ILE A 220 5.34 -9.84 -13.15
CA ILE A 220 6.46 -10.42 -12.39
C ILE A 220 6.33 -11.94 -12.29
N MET A 221 5.13 -12.46 -12.04
CA MET A 221 4.85 -13.89 -11.96
C MET A 221 4.87 -14.62 -13.32
N GLY A 222 4.91 -13.88 -14.43
CA GLY A 222 5.02 -14.46 -15.77
C GLY A 222 3.68 -14.86 -16.39
N GLN A 223 2.57 -14.33 -15.88
CA GLN A 223 1.22 -14.57 -16.39
C GLN A 223 0.92 -13.77 -17.68
N THR A 224 1.85 -12.91 -18.11
CA THR A 224 1.63 -11.92 -19.17
C THR A 224 2.61 -12.08 -20.35
N GLY A 225 2.18 -11.56 -21.49
CA GLY A 225 3.04 -11.24 -22.62
C GLY A 225 3.83 -9.94 -22.40
N GLN A 226 4.46 -9.45 -23.48
CA GLN A 226 5.14 -8.15 -23.46
C GLN A 226 4.14 -6.99 -23.35
N PHE A 227 4.63 -5.82 -22.96
CA PHE A 227 3.88 -4.58 -23.05
C PHE A 227 3.69 -4.17 -24.52
N ILE A 228 2.46 -3.86 -24.91
CA ILE A 228 2.08 -3.46 -26.27
C ILE A 228 1.80 -1.95 -26.25
N THR A 229 2.73 -1.17 -26.81
CA THR A 229 2.70 0.30 -26.74
C THR A 229 1.49 0.92 -27.43
N ASP A 230 0.99 0.32 -28.52
CA ASP A 230 -0.10 0.94 -29.30
C ASP A 230 -1.42 0.98 -28.53
N VAL A 231 -1.63 0.01 -27.63
CA VAL A 231 -2.83 -0.09 -26.78
C VAL A 231 -2.54 0.15 -25.30
N GLN A 232 -1.27 0.35 -24.93
CA GLN A 232 -0.78 0.55 -23.57
C GLN A 232 -1.22 -0.56 -22.60
N LYS A 233 -1.16 -1.82 -23.05
CA LYS A 233 -1.58 -3.02 -22.28
C LYS A 233 -0.49 -4.08 -22.31
N TYR A 234 -0.36 -4.85 -21.23
CA TYR A 234 0.37 -6.11 -21.31
C TYR A 234 -0.47 -7.16 -22.03
N GLY A 235 0.16 -7.96 -22.89
CA GLY A 235 -0.52 -9.10 -23.51
C GLY A 235 -1.01 -10.12 -22.47
N ASN A 236 -2.08 -10.85 -22.79
CA ASN A 236 -2.67 -11.90 -21.95
C ASN A 236 -3.33 -11.44 -20.64
N ILE A 237 -3.57 -10.13 -20.47
CA ILE A 237 -4.44 -9.59 -19.42
C ILE A 237 -5.76 -9.12 -20.06
N GLU A 238 -6.87 -9.50 -19.44
CA GLU A 238 -8.19 -8.99 -19.79
C GLU A 238 -8.45 -7.67 -19.05
N TYR A 239 -8.47 -6.56 -19.78
CA TYR A 239 -8.70 -5.22 -19.20
C TYR A 239 -10.18 -4.84 -19.33
N MET A 240 -10.91 -4.98 -18.23
CA MET A 240 -12.35 -4.74 -18.14
C MET A 240 -12.63 -3.25 -18.09
N LYS A 241 -13.12 -2.69 -19.21
CA LYS A 241 -13.27 -1.24 -19.37
C LYS A 241 -14.33 -0.65 -18.41
N CYS A 242 -13.91 0.27 -17.55
CA CYS A 242 -14.75 1.00 -16.61
C CYS A 242 -14.72 2.49 -16.94
N THR A 243 -15.84 3.05 -17.40
CA THR A 243 -15.94 4.44 -17.87
C THR A 243 -17.10 5.18 -17.21
N PRO A 244 -17.15 6.52 -17.30
CA PRO A 244 -18.32 7.28 -16.87
C PRO A 244 -19.64 6.73 -17.45
N GLU A 245 -19.65 6.36 -18.73
CA GLU A 245 -20.86 5.95 -19.46
C GLU A 245 -21.44 4.62 -18.98
N ASN A 246 -20.60 3.71 -18.46
CA ASN A 246 -21.04 2.44 -17.87
C ASN A 246 -21.10 2.48 -16.34
N GLY A 247 -21.00 3.66 -15.73
CA GLY A 247 -21.00 3.81 -14.27
C GLY A 247 -19.79 3.15 -13.61
N PHE A 248 -18.66 3.05 -14.32
CA PHE A 248 -17.42 2.41 -13.90
C PHE A 248 -17.56 0.92 -13.53
N PHE A 249 -18.55 0.24 -14.09
CA PHE A 249 -18.70 -1.20 -13.99
C PHE A 249 -18.64 -1.81 -15.41
N PRO A 250 -17.85 -2.86 -15.63
CA PRO A 250 -17.66 -3.38 -16.97
C PRO A 250 -18.92 -4.06 -17.49
N ASP A 251 -19.15 -3.96 -18.80
CA ASP A 251 -20.11 -4.82 -19.48
C ASP A 251 -19.54 -6.24 -19.55
N LEU A 252 -19.95 -7.09 -18.59
CA LEU A 252 -19.47 -8.46 -18.45
C LEU A 252 -19.78 -9.34 -19.68
N SER A 253 -20.69 -8.95 -20.57
CA SER A 253 -20.92 -9.68 -21.82
C SER A 253 -19.76 -9.55 -22.81
N THR A 254 -18.94 -8.51 -22.65
CA THR A 254 -17.76 -8.23 -23.51
C THR A 254 -16.45 -8.74 -22.93
N VAL A 255 -16.45 -9.16 -21.66
CA VAL A 255 -15.26 -9.58 -20.92
C VAL A 255 -14.95 -11.05 -21.22
N GLY A 256 -13.73 -11.31 -21.70
CA GLY A 256 -13.22 -12.66 -21.90
C GLY A 256 -13.11 -13.46 -20.59
N ARG A 257 -13.25 -14.78 -20.65
CA ARG A 257 -13.04 -15.64 -19.48
C ARG A 257 -11.56 -15.63 -19.07
N THR A 258 -11.30 -15.43 -17.79
CA THR A 258 -9.98 -15.57 -17.16
C THR A 258 -10.06 -16.49 -15.94
N ASP A 259 -8.91 -16.97 -15.45
CA ASP A 259 -8.87 -17.77 -14.22
C ASP A 259 -9.09 -16.90 -12.99
N ILE A 260 -8.46 -15.72 -12.95
CA ILE A 260 -8.55 -14.77 -11.83
C ILE A 260 -9.20 -13.46 -12.28
N ILE A 261 -10.05 -12.86 -11.44
CA ILE A 261 -10.62 -11.53 -11.64
C ILE A 261 -10.25 -10.66 -10.43
N PHE A 262 -9.32 -9.72 -10.62
CA PHE A 262 -9.07 -8.70 -9.60
C PHE A 262 -10.15 -7.62 -9.70
N PHE A 263 -10.90 -7.44 -8.62
CA PHE A 263 -11.98 -6.47 -8.56
C PHE A 263 -11.91 -5.67 -7.26
N CYS A 264 -11.70 -4.36 -7.38
CA CYS A 264 -11.59 -3.44 -6.25
C CYS A 264 -12.89 -2.63 -6.13
N SER A 265 -13.48 -2.61 -4.92
CA SER A 265 -14.67 -1.83 -4.62
C SER A 265 -14.69 -1.41 -3.15
N PRO A 266 -14.69 -0.10 -2.84
CA PRO A 266 -14.59 1.03 -3.77
C PRO A 266 -13.29 1.03 -4.60
N ASN A 267 -13.41 1.21 -5.92
CA ASN A 267 -12.31 1.11 -6.87
C ASN A 267 -11.31 2.26 -6.69
N ASN A 268 -10.03 1.91 -6.69
CA ASN A 268 -8.94 2.87 -6.88
C ASN A 268 -8.44 2.76 -8.34
N PRO A 269 -8.59 3.79 -9.18
CA PRO A 269 -8.70 5.22 -8.82
C PRO A 269 -10.08 5.86 -8.90
N THR A 270 -11.11 5.21 -9.44
CA THR A 270 -12.35 5.90 -9.85
C THR A 270 -13.23 6.31 -8.68
N GLY A 271 -13.06 5.69 -7.52
CA GLY A 271 -13.90 5.86 -6.33
C GLY A 271 -15.27 5.19 -6.46
N ALA A 272 -15.54 4.49 -7.56
CA ALA A 272 -16.81 3.81 -7.79
C ALA A 272 -16.94 2.59 -6.86
N ALA A 273 -18.10 2.46 -6.24
CA ALA A 273 -18.45 1.29 -5.44
C ALA A 273 -19.51 0.48 -6.17
N ALA A 274 -19.26 -0.80 -6.35
CA ALA A 274 -20.20 -1.68 -7.03
C ALA A 274 -21.47 -1.87 -6.17
N THR A 275 -22.61 -1.75 -6.82
CA THR A 275 -23.92 -2.03 -6.22
C THR A 275 -24.10 -3.52 -5.95
N ARG A 276 -25.10 -3.87 -5.13
CA ARG A 276 -25.45 -5.27 -4.87
C ARG A 276 -25.78 -6.02 -6.16
N GLU A 277 -26.48 -5.38 -7.09
CA GLU A 277 -26.88 -5.95 -8.38
C GLU A 277 -25.67 -6.20 -9.29
N GLN A 278 -24.71 -5.27 -9.30
CA GLN A 278 -23.45 -5.43 -10.03
C GLN A 278 -22.59 -6.55 -9.45
N LEU A 279 -22.48 -6.64 -8.12
CA LEU A 279 -21.73 -7.73 -7.48
C LEU A 279 -22.40 -9.10 -7.67
N LYS A 280 -23.74 -9.18 -7.71
CA LYS A 280 -24.46 -10.40 -8.12
C LYS A 280 -24.06 -10.83 -9.53
N GLN A 281 -24.08 -9.90 -10.49
CA GLN A 281 -23.65 -10.18 -11.87
C GLN A 281 -22.20 -10.66 -11.93
N LEU A 282 -21.30 -10.06 -11.14
CA LEU A 282 -19.89 -10.45 -11.07
C LEU A 282 -19.73 -11.88 -10.52
N VAL A 283 -20.44 -12.22 -9.43
CA VAL A 283 -20.40 -13.57 -8.85
C VAL A 283 -20.99 -14.60 -9.81
N GLU A 284 -22.10 -14.30 -10.47
CA GLU A 284 -22.70 -15.17 -11.49
C GLU A 284 -21.76 -15.38 -12.69
N PHE A 285 -21.10 -14.31 -13.15
CA PHE A 285 -20.11 -14.37 -14.21
C PHE A 285 -18.91 -15.25 -13.83
N ALA A 286 -18.37 -15.09 -12.62
CA ALA A 286 -17.26 -15.91 -12.13
C ALA A 286 -17.65 -17.39 -11.99
N LYS A 287 -18.86 -17.68 -11.47
CA LYS A 287 -19.40 -19.05 -11.41
C LYS A 287 -19.52 -19.68 -12.79
N LYS A 288 -20.11 -18.96 -13.75
CA LYS A 288 -20.27 -19.43 -15.14
C LYS A 288 -18.92 -19.75 -15.79
N ASN A 289 -17.90 -18.97 -15.46
CA ASN A 289 -16.57 -19.05 -16.08
C ASN A 289 -15.58 -19.97 -15.34
N GLY A 290 -15.93 -20.45 -14.14
CA GLY A 290 -15.00 -21.15 -13.26
C GLY A 290 -13.81 -20.26 -12.90
N SER A 291 -14.06 -19.01 -12.54
CA SER A 291 -13.06 -18.01 -12.17
C SER A 291 -13.03 -17.78 -10.66
N ILE A 292 -11.88 -17.33 -10.15
CA ILE A 292 -11.72 -16.84 -8.77
C ILE A 292 -11.68 -15.31 -8.79
N ILE A 293 -12.57 -14.67 -8.04
CA ILE A 293 -12.55 -13.23 -7.77
C ILE A 293 -11.59 -12.97 -6.61
N VAL A 294 -10.61 -12.10 -6.83
CA VAL A 294 -9.83 -11.46 -5.77
C VAL A 294 -10.44 -10.10 -5.51
N TYR A 295 -11.30 -10.02 -4.50
CA TYR A 295 -12.00 -8.79 -4.14
C TYR A 295 -11.15 -7.94 -3.20
N ASP A 296 -10.81 -6.72 -3.61
CA ASP A 296 -10.07 -5.77 -2.78
C ASP A 296 -11.05 -4.77 -2.15
N SER A 297 -11.25 -4.91 -0.84
CA SER A 297 -12.16 -4.09 -0.03
C SER A 297 -11.42 -3.05 0.81
N ALA A 298 -10.17 -2.67 0.46
CA ALA A 298 -9.35 -1.77 1.28
C ALA A 298 -9.93 -0.38 1.58
N TYR A 299 -10.97 0.05 0.85
CA TYR A 299 -11.67 1.33 1.07
C TYR A 299 -13.12 1.15 1.55
N ALA A 300 -13.58 -0.06 1.88
CA ALA A 300 -15.00 -0.33 2.14
C ALA A 300 -15.58 0.45 3.33
N MET A 301 -14.79 0.82 4.34
CA MET A 301 -15.27 1.69 5.43
C MET A 301 -15.56 3.14 5.00
N TYR A 302 -15.12 3.57 3.81
CA TYR A 302 -15.46 4.89 3.26
C TYR A 302 -16.83 4.92 2.58
N MET A 303 -17.49 3.77 2.43
CA MET A 303 -18.79 3.66 1.79
C MET A 303 -19.83 4.57 2.47
N SER A 304 -20.44 5.45 1.68
CA SER A 304 -21.58 6.27 2.08
C SER A 304 -22.90 5.74 1.52
N ASP A 305 -22.86 5.18 0.31
CA ASP A 305 -24.01 4.49 -0.27
C ASP A 305 -24.31 3.18 0.45
N ASP A 306 -25.55 2.72 0.34
CA ASP A 306 -25.98 1.41 0.85
C ASP A 306 -25.58 0.29 -0.12
N ASN A 307 -24.28 0.19 -0.39
CA ASN A 307 -23.67 -0.84 -1.22
C ASN A 307 -22.95 -1.86 -0.34
N PRO A 308 -22.84 -3.13 -0.78
CA PRO A 308 -22.09 -4.14 -0.05
C PRO A 308 -20.64 -3.71 0.20
N ARG A 309 -20.18 -3.92 1.43
CA ARG A 309 -18.80 -3.67 1.85
C ARG A 309 -17.93 -4.90 1.69
N SER A 310 -18.53 -6.09 1.74
CA SER A 310 -17.86 -7.36 1.44
C SER A 310 -18.51 -8.08 0.27
N ILE A 311 -17.70 -8.80 -0.52
CA ILE A 311 -18.20 -9.67 -1.58
C ILE A 311 -19.05 -10.83 -1.02
N PHE A 312 -18.80 -11.25 0.23
CA PHE A 312 -19.53 -12.35 0.88
C PHE A 312 -20.95 -11.98 1.30
N GLU A 313 -21.37 -10.73 1.12
CA GLU A 313 -22.78 -10.36 1.21
C GLU A 313 -23.61 -10.85 0.00
N ILE A 314 -22.95 -11.34 -1.04
CA ILE A 314 -23.58 -11.92 -2.22
C ILE A 314 -23.63 -13.44 -2.06
N PRO A 315 -24.83 -14.06 -2.00
CA PRO A 315 -24.94 -15.50 -1.90
C PRO A 315 -24.21 -16.23 -3.02
N GLY A 316 -23.39 -17.22 -2.66
CA GLY A 316 -22.58 -17.97 -3.60
C GLY A 316 -21.20 -17.38 -3.88
N ALA A 317 -20.87 -16.20 -3.35
CA ALA A 317 -19.53 -15.65 -3.43
C ALA A 317 -18.50 -16.56 -2.74
N GLU A 318 -18.89 -17.32 -1.72
CA GLU A 318 -18.03 -18.25 -1.00
C GLU A 318 -17.45 -19.38 -1.86
N GLU A 319 -18.03 -19.65 -3.04
CA GLU A 319 -17.56 -20.66 -3.98
C GLU A 319 -16.57 -20.10 -5.01
N VAL A 320 -16.52 -18.78 -5.20
CA VAL A 320 -15.78 -18.14 -6.31
C VAL A 320 -14.98 -16.92 -5.92
N ALA A 321 -15.02 -16.46 -4.67
CA ALA A 321 -14.35 -15.25 -4.24
C ALA A 321 -13.47 -15.46 -3.01
N LEU A 322 -12.37 -14.72 -2.98
CA LEU A 322 -11.62 -14.40 -1.78
C LEU A 322 -11.57 -12.87 -1.65
N GLU A 323 -11.36 -12.37 -0.43
CA GLU A 323 -11.34 -10.94 -0.15
C GLU A 323 -10.02 -10.53 0.51
N THR A 324 -9.43 -9.42 0.10
CA THR A 324 -8.24 -8.82 0.73
C THR A 324 -8.51 -7.38 1.15
N ALA A 325 -8.00 -6.98 2.31
CA ALA A 325 -8.26 -5.68 2.90
C ALA A 325 -7.08 -5.17 3.76
N SER A 326 -7.17 -3.94 4.25
CA SER A 326 -6.10 -3.35 5.07
C SER A 326 -6.58 -2.31 6.07
N PHE A 327 -5.97 -2.32 7.26
CA PHE A 327 -6.10 -1.23 8.23
C PHE A 327 -5.44 0.08 7.78
N SER A 328 -4.62 0.04 6.72
CA SER A 328 -3.88 1.21 6.23
C SER A 328 -4.77 2.42 5.97
N LYS A 329 -5.97 2.19 5.43
CA LYS A 329 -6.90 3.25 5.04
C LYS A 329 -7.94 3.55 6.11
N TYR A 330 -8.11 2.67 7.09
CA TYR A 330 -9.10 2.82 8.16
C TYR A 330 -8.51 3.52 9.39
N ALA A 331 -7.31 3.11 9.79
CA ALA A 331 -6.67 3.53 11.04
C ALA A 331 -5.35 4.30 10.85
N GLY A 332 -4.97 4.61 9.61
CA GLY A 332 -3.67 5.25 9.32
C GLY A 332 -2.47 4.29 9.40
N PHE A 333 -2.69 2.98 9.21
CA PHE A 333 -1.64 1.95 9.33
C PHE A 333 -0.73 1.84 8.09
N THR A 334 -0.64 2.87 7.24
CA THR A 334 0.20 2.83 6.02
C THR A 334 1.66 2.49 6.36
N GLY A 335 2.19 3.07 7.46
CA GLY A 335 3.50 2.74 8.02
C GLY A 335 3.53 1.61 9.04
N VAL A 336 2.42 1.32 9.73
CA VAL A 336 2.34 0.28 10.79
C VAL A 336 2.26 -1.15 10.23
N ARG A 337 1.72 -1.28 9.00
CA ARG A 337 1.66 -2.54 8.22
C ARG A 337 0.75 -3.61 8.85
N LEU A 338 -0.54 -3.57 8.51
CA LEU A 338 -1.49 -4.64 8.87
C LEU A 338 -2.63 -4.73 7.85
N GLY A 339 -2.97 -5.95 7.45
CA GLY A 339 -4.12 -6.27 6.62
C GLY A 339 -4.57 -7.70 6.86
N TRP A 340 -5.48 -8.17 6.02
CA TRP A 340 -5.91 -9.55 6.05
C TRP A 340 -6.44 -9.99 4.68
N THR A 341 -6.47 -11.31 4.50
CA THR A 341 -7.14 -11.97 3.39
C THR A 341 -8.11 -13.02 3.94
N VAL A 342 -9.30 -13.11 3.37
CA VAL A 342 -10.34 -14.10 3.69
C VAL A 342 -10.44 -15.09 2.55
N ILE A 343 -10.25 -16.37 2.83
CA ILE A 343 -10.42 -17.44 1.84
C ILE A 343 -11.44 -18.44 2.39
N PRO A 344 -12.67 -18.46 1.84
CA PRO A 344 -13.74 -19.31 2.36
C PRO A 344 -13.48 -20.79 2.07
N LYS A 345 -14.04 -21.66 2.92
CA LYS A 345 -13.89 -23.12 2.83
C LYS A 345 -14.41 -23.72 1.52
N GLN A 346 -15.39 -23.06 0.90
CA GLN A 346 -16.05 -23.52 -0.33
C GLN A 346 -15.31 -23.10 -1.61
N LEU A 347 -14.23 -22.30 -1.50
CA LEU A 347 -13.41 -21.93 -2.65
C LEU A 347 -12.42 -23.06 -2.97
N LEU A 348 -12.68 -23.76 -4.06
CA LEU A 348 -11.91 -24.91 -4.50
C LEU A 348 -11.26 -24.66 -5.87
N TYR A 349 -10.09 -25.26 -6.09
CA TYR A 349 -9.55 -25.42 -7.44
C TYR A 349 -10.36 -26.45 -8.24
N SER A 350 -10.06 -26.57 -9.53
CA SER A 350 -10.77 -27.48 -10.45
C SER A 350 -10.68 -28.96 -10.06
N ASP A 351 -9.67 -29.36 -9.29
CA ASP A 351 -9.49 -30.72 -8.77
C ASP A 351 -10.17 -30.96 -7.40
N GLY A 352 -10.88 -29.94 -6.88
CA GLY A 352 -11.53 -29.98 -5.59
C GLY A 352 -10.61 -29.63 -4.41
N PHE A 353 -9.35 -29.25 -4.64
CA PHE A 353 -8.46 -28.87 -3.56
C PHE A 353 -8.79 -27.47 -3.01
N PRO A 354 -8.92 -27.28 -1.68
CA PRO A 354 -9.25 -25.98 -1.11
C PRO A 354 -8.14 -24.95 -1.29
N VAL A 355 -8.46 -23.80 -1.89
CA VAL A 355 -7.50 -22.71 -2.17
C VAL A 355 -6.84 -22.22 -0.87
N ALA A 356 -7.61 -22.16 0.23
CA ALA A 356 -7.11 -21.72 1.54
C ALA A 356 -5.93 -22.58 2.06
N LYS A 357 -5.85 -23.86 1.69
CA LYS A 357 -4.76 -24.74 2.12
C LYS A 357 -3.44 -24.41 1.44
N ASP A 358 -3.47 -24.06 0.15
CA ASP A 358 -2.28 -23.60 -0.57
C ASP A 358 -1.87 -22.20 -0.10
N PHE A 359 -2.83 -21.32 0.19
CA PHE A 359 -2.49 -20.02 0.77
C PHE A 359 -1.84 -20.15 2.14
N ASN A 360 -2.37 -21.04 3.00
CA ASN A 360 -1.74 -21.36 4.28
C ASN A 360 -0.31 -21.89 4.09
N ARG A 361 -0.09 -22.77 3.10
CA ARG A 361 1.25 -23.28 2.78
C ARG A 361 2.21 -22.17 2.33
N ILE A 362 1.75 -21.23 1.50
CA ILE A 362 2.52 -20.05 1.10
C ILE A 362 2.85 -19.18 2.31
N VAL A 363 1.87 -18.88 3.15
CA VAL A 363 2.04 -18.08 4.37
C VAL A 363 3.08 -18.73 5.29
N CYS A 364 2.99 -20.01 5.60
CA CYS A 364 3.97 -20.72 6.44
C CYS A 364 5.37 -20.89 5.79
N THR A 365 5.54 -20.62 4.50
CA THR A 365 6.85 -20.74 3.80
C THR A 365 7.53 -19.40 3.61
N CYS A 366 6.75 -18.39 3.24
CA CYS A 366 7.23 -17.12 2.73
C CYS A 366 7.02 -15.97 3.74
N PHE A 367 6.44 -16.27 4.90
CA PHE A 367 6.09 -15.28 5.92
C PHE A 367 6.19 -15.89 7.33
N ASN A 368 6.47 -15.06 8.34
CA ASN A 368 6.57 -15.46 9.75
C ASN A 368 5.49 -14.80 10.63
N GLY A 369 4.39 -14.38 10.01
CA GLY A 369 3.32 -13.63 10.67
C GLY A 369 3.59 -12.13 10.75
N ALA A 370 2.50 -11.36 10.88
CA ALA A 370 2.59 -9.92 11.03
C ALA A 370 3.16 -9.53 12.41
N SER A 371 3.79 -8.36 12.50
CA SER A 371 4.32 -7.82 13.75
C SER A 371 3.31 -7.91 14.89
N ASN A 372 3.71 -8.47 16.03
CA ASN A 372 2.85 -8.63 17.19
C ASN A 372 2.41 -7.29 17.80
N ILE A 373 3.21 -6.23 17.65
CA ILE A 373 2.83 -4.85 18.01
C ILE A 373 1.73 -4.33 17.07
N SER A 374 1.87 -4.54 15.76
CA SER A 374 0.85 -4.15 14.78
C SER A 374 -0.46 -4.92 14.98
N GLN A 375 -0.37 -6.21 15.32
CA GLN A 375 -1.55 -7.03 15.67
C GLN A 375 -2.25 -6.54 16.94
N ALA A 376 -1.50 -6.07 17.96
CA ALA A 376 -2.10 -5.47 19.16
C ALA A 376 -2.83 -4.17 18.85
N GLY A 377 -2.26 -3.32 18.00
CA GLY A 377 -2.94 -2.12 17.49
C GLY A 377 -4.22 -2.47 16.72
N ALA A 378 -4.16 -3.44 15.81
CA ALA A 378 -5.33 -3.89 15.05
C ALA A 378 -6.44 -4.46 15.97
N LEU A 379 -6.08 -5.18 17.02
CA LEU A 379 -7.07 -5.68 17.99
C LEU A 379 -7.73 -4.52 18.75
N ALA A 380 -6.98 -3.46 19.08
CA ALA A 380 -7.52 -2.25 19.70
C ALA A 380 -8.43 -1.47 18.75
N CYS A 381 -8.16 -1.48 17.43
CA CYS A 381 -9.08 -0.92 16.43
C CYS A 381 -10.46 -1.57 16.48
N LEU A 382 -10.54 -2.87 16.75
CA LEU A 382 -11.79 -3.66 16.73
C LEU A 382 -12.48 -3.72 18.10
N THR A 383 -12.39 -2.62 18.84
CA THR A 383 -13.14 -2.36 20.08
C THR A 383 -14.12 -1.22 19.83
N PRO A 384 -15.16 -1.02 20.66
CA PRO A 384 -16.08 0.11 20.49
C PRO A 384 -15.36 1.47 20.38
N GLU A 385 -14.37 1.73 21.23
CA GLU A 385 -13.58 2.96 21.22
C GLU A 385 -12.69 3.06 19.97
N GLY A 386 -12.06 1.95 19.56
CA GLY A 386 -11.26 1.89 18.33
C GLY A 386 -12.07 2.15 17.06
N LEU A 387 -13.28 1.57 16.98
CA LEU A 387 -14.20 1.76 15.86
C LEU A 387 -14.69 3.20 15.77
N GLU A 388 -15.09 3.80 16.90
CA GLU A 388 -15.46 5.21 16.98
C GLU A 388 -14.30 6.11 16.50
N ALA A 389 -13.09 5.83 16.97
CA ALA A 389 -11.91 6.60 16.59
C ALA A 389 -11.60 6.48 15.09
N MET A 390 -11.69 5.28 14.51
CA MET A 390 -11.54 5.08 13.06
C MET A 390 -12.63 5.82 12.28
N HIS A 391 -13.89 5.75 12.71
CA HIS A 391 -15.00 6.45 12.06
C HIS A 391 -14.79 7.98 12.05
N LYS A 392 -14.26 8.55 13.14
CA LYS A 392 -13.93 9.98 13.21
C LYS A 392 -12.85 10.38 12.19
N VAL A 393 -11.78 9.58 12.09
CA VAL A 393 -10.70 9.82 11.12
C VAL A 393 -11.19 9.66 9.68
N ILE A 394 -11.99 8.63 9.40
CA ILE A 394 -12.61 8.42 8.08
C ILE A 394 -13.52 9.61 7.74
N GLY A 395 -14.36 10.07 8.68
CA GLY A 395 -15.22 11.24 8.51
C GLY A 395 -14.45 12.51 8.17
N PHE A 396 -13.29 12.74 8.81
CA PHE A 396 -12.41 13.86 8.49
C PHE A 396 -11.93 13.84 7.03
N TYR A 397 -11.48 12.68 6.54
CA TYR A 397 -11.05 12.55 5.15
C TYR A 397 -12.20 12.59 4.14
N LYS A 398 -13.40 12.12 4.51
CA LYS A 398 -14.60 12.30 3.67
C LYS A 398 -14.94 13.77 3.52
N GLU A 399 -14.82 14.57 4.58
CA GLU A 399 -15.01 16.01 4.47
C GLU A 399 -13.95 16.69 3.60
N ASN A 400 -12.67 16.27 3.71
CA ASN A 400 -11.64 16.73 2.77
C ASN A 400 -12.01 16.39 1.31
N THR A 401 -12.63 15.23 1.11
CA THR A 401 -13.06 14.78 -0.22
C THR A 401 -14.16 15.68 -0.78
N ASN A 402 -15.15 16.06 0.04
CA ASN A 402 -16.20 17.01 -0.34
C ASN A 402 -15.60 18.35 -0.80
N ILE A 403 -14.64 18.90 -0.05
CA ILE A 403 -13.97 20.17 -0.39
C ILE A 403 -13.29 20.12 -1.77
N ILE A 404 -12.64 19.00 -2.09
CA ILE A 404 -11.97 18.80 -3.39
C ILE A 404 -13.01 18.63 -4.50
N MET A 405 -14.07 17.83 -4.27
CA MET A 405 -15.16 17.64 -5.22
C MET A 405 -15.82 18.96 -5.58
N ASP A 406 -16.22 19.75 -4.58
CA ASP A 406 -16.86 21.05 -4.76
C ASP A 406 -15.94 22.01 -5.53
N THR A 407 -14.64 21.95 -5.27
CA THR A 407 -13.65 22.77 -5.96
C THR A 407 -13.60 22.48 -7.45
N PHE A 408 -13.38 21.24 -7.87
CA PHE A 408 -13.32 20.90 -9.30
C PHE A 408 -14.69 21.04 -10.00
N THR A 409 -15.78 20.72 -9.31
CA THR A 409 -17.14 20.93 -9.83
C THR A 409 -17.41 22.41 -10.08
N SER A 410 -17.03 23.29 -9.15
CA SER A 410 -17.19 24.75 -9.31
C SER A 410 -16.34 25.34 -10.44
N LEU A 411 -15.29 24.64 -10.87
CA LEU A 411 -14.43 25.00 -11.99
C LEU A 411 -14.92 24.42 -13.33
N GLY A 412 -16.07 23.71 -13.33
CA GLY A 412 -16.69 23.17 -14.55
C GLY A 412 -16.09 21.86 -15.05
N TYR A 413 -15.32 21.13 -14.23
CA TYR A 413 -14.82 19.81 -14.57
C TYR A 413 -15.85 18.71 -14.30
N ASP A 414 -15.79 17.63 -15.09
CA ASP A 414 -16.47 16.38 -14.73
C ASP A 414 -15.69 15.69 -13.60
N VAL A 415 -16.34 15.51 -12.46
CA VAL A 415 -15.76 14.93 -11.25
C VAL A 415 -16.49 13.65 -10.88
N TYR A 416 -15.73 12.57 -10.73
CA TYR A 416 -16.23 11.25 -10.36
C TYR A 416 -15.62 10.78 -9.03
N GLY A 417 -16.21 9.74 -8.45
CA GLY A 417 -15.77 9.19 -7.18
C GLY A 417 -16.07 10.09 -6.00
N GLY A 418 -15.18 10.09 -5.00
CA GLY A 418 -15.25 10.91 -3.79
C GLY A 418 -16.36 10.58 -2.77
N LYS A 419 -17.51 10.09 -3.23
CA LYS A 419 -18.63 9.72 -2.35
C LYS A 419 -18.31 8.54 -1.44
N ASN A 420 -17.73 7.49 -2.01
CA ASN A 420 -17.47 6.21 -1.36
C ASN A 420 -15.98 5.93 -1.13
N ALA A 421 -15.10 6.89 -1.45
CA ALA A 421 -13.64 6.71 -1.36
C ALA A 421 -12.93 8.05 -1.09
N PRO A 422 -11.75 8.04 -0.43
CA PRO A 422 -11.02 9.25 -0.04
C PRO A 422 -10.17 9.86 -1.17
N TYR A 423 -10.73 9.92 -2.37
CA TYR A 423 -10.11 10.51 -3.55
C TYR A 423 -11.15 10.84 -4.60
N VAL A 424 -10.85 11.82 -5.42
CA VAL A 424 -11.66 12.22 -6.58
C VAL A 424 -10.96 11.84 -7.88
N TRP A 425 -11.78 11.59 -8.89
CA TRP A 425 -11.34 11.23 -10.23
C TRP A 425 -11.82 12.29 -11.22
N VAL A 426 -10.91 13.15 -11.68
CA VAL A 426 -11.23 14.36 -12.43
C VAL A 426 -10.86 14.16 -13.90
N HIS A 427 -11.80 14.42 -14.80
CA HIS A 427 -11.59 14.30 -16.24
C HIS A 427 -10.98 15.58 -16.83
N PHE A 428 -9.87 15.44 -17.54
CA PHE A 428 -9.18 16.49 -18.29
C PHE A 428 -9.18 16.12 -19.78
N PRO A 429 -10.23 16.50 -20.53
CA PRO A 429 -10.39 16.05 -21.90
C PRO A 429 -9.27 16.59 -22.81
N LYS A 430 -8.84 15.76 -23.78
CA LYS A 430 -7.85 16.10 -24.82
C LYS A 430 -6.43 16.40 -24.32
N GLN A 431 -6.12 16.07 -23.07
CA GLN A 431 -4.77 16.22 -22.51
C GLN A 431 -4.27 14.88 -21.98
N SER A 432 -2.96 14.63 -22.14
CA SER A 432 -2.31 13.51 -21.46
C SER A 432 -2.33 13.76 -19.95
N SER A 433 -2.73 12.75 -19.19
CA SER A 433 -2.76 12.78 -17.73
C SER A 433 -1.38 13.10 -17.12
N TRP A 434 -0.29 12.69 -17.77
CA TRP A 434 1.08 13.04 -17.35
C TRP A 434 1.42 14.52 -17.59
N ASP A 435 0.88 15.12 -18.64
CA ASP A 435 1.07 16.55 -18.92
C ASP A 435 0.28 17.38 -17.91
N VAL A 436 -0.97 16.98 -17.59
CA VAL A 436 -1.78 17.62 -16.55
C VAL A 436 -1.09 17.50 -15.18
N PHE A 437 -0.56 16.33 -14.84
CA PHE A 437 0.23 16.14 -13.62
C PHE A 437 1.42 17.12 -13.57
N ALA A 438 2.18 17.24 -14.66
CA ALA A 438 3.33 18.13 -14.73
C ALA A 438 2.92 19.60 -14.64
N GLU A 439 1.84 20.01 -15.30
CA GLU A 439 1.30 21.37 -15.26
C GLU A 439 0.88 21.75 -13.84
N ILE A 440 0.11 20.88 -13.17
CA ILE A 440 -0.35 21.12 -11.80
C ILE A 440 0.85 21.25 -10.85
N LEU A 441 1.82 20.32 -10.92
CA LEU A 441 3.00 20.34 -10.06
C LEU A 441 3.84 21.60 -10.28
N GLU A 442 4.09 21.95 -11.54
CA GLU A 442 4.87 23.13 -11.91
C GLU A 442 4.22 24.42 -11.41
N LYS A 443 2.92 24.60 -11.67
CA LYS A 443 2.23 25.88 -11.45
C LYS A 443 1.65 26.05 -10.05
N THR A 444 1.35 24.97 -9.33
CA THR A 444 0.71 25.03 -8.01
C THR A 444 1.51 24.36 -6.90
N HIS A 445 2.58 23.63 -7.24
CA HIS A 445 3.33 22.81 -6.28
C HIS A 445 2.45 21.76 -5.59
N VAL A 446 1.35 21.35 -6.22
CA VAL A 446 0.50 20.26 -5.75
C VAL A 446 0.86 18.99 -6.53
N VAL A 447 1.13 17.91 -5.82
CA VAL A 447 1.34 16.59 -6.43
C VAL A 447 -0.03 15.91 -6.57
N THR A 448 -0.36 15.43 -7.75
CA THR A 448 -1.54 14.58 -8.01
C THR A 448 -1.09 13.19 -8.50
N THR A 449 -2.00 12.35 -9.01
CA THR A 449 -1.62 11.10 -9.69
C THR A 449 -2.18 11.09 -11.11
N PRO A 450 -1.34 10.95 -12.16
CA PRO A 450 -1.81 10.85 -13.53
C PRO A 450 -2.60 9.56 -13.73
N GLY A 451 -3.76 9.66 -14.38
CA GLY A 451 -4.68 8.55 -14.51
C GLY A 451 -4.17 7.38 -15.34
N SER A 452 -3.35 7.63 -16.36
CA SER A 452 -2.68 6.58 -17.16
C SER A 452 -1.81 5.63 -16.34
N GLY A 453 -1.38 6.04 -15.13
CA GLY A 453 -0.68 5.17 -14.18
C GLY A 453 -1.53 4.00 -13.66
N PHE A 454 -2.85 4.06 -13.82
CA PHE A 454 -3.80 3.02 -13.40
C PHE A 454 -4.27 2.13 -14.56
N GLY A 455 -3.60 2.21 -15.71
CA GLY A 455 -4.00 1.54 -16.95
C GLY A 455 -4.52 2.52 -18.01
N PRO A 456 -4.69 2.03 -19.25
CA PRO A 456 -5.04 2.88 -20.39
C PRO A 456 -6.42 3.53 -20.27
N GLY A 457 -7.38 2.90 -19.60
CA GLY A 457 -8.70 3.49 -19.30
C GLY A 457 -8.64 4.69 -18.37
N GLY A 458 -7.47 4.95 -17.74
CA GLY A 458 -7.24 6.14 -16.94
C GLY A 458 -6.64 7.33 -17.69
N GLU A 459 -6.31 7.19 -18.98
CA GLU A 459 -5.82 8.32 -19.77
C GLU A 459 -6.88 9.43 -19.87
N GLY A 460 -6.44 10.69 -19.85
CA GLY A 460 -7.34 11.84 -19.78
C GLY A 460 -7.92 12.13 -18.40
N PHE A 461 -7.53 11.39 -17.35
CA PHE A 461 -7.96 11.65 -15.97
C PHE A 461 -6.80 11.93 -15.02
N VAL A 462 -7.11 12.56 -13.89
CA VAL A 462 -6.20 12.75 -12.75
C VAL A 462 -6.90 12.34 -11.47
N ARG A 463 -6.22 11.53 -10.65
CA ARG A 463 -6.67 11.22 -9.28
C ARG A 463 -6.08 12.23 -8.31
N VAL A 464 -6.92 12.79 -7.45
CA VAL A 464 -6.53 13.68 -6.35
C VAL A 464 -6.93 13.04 -5.02
N SER A 465 -5.93 12.74 -4.18
CA SER A 465 -6.11 12.18 -2.84
C SER A 465 -6.74 13.20 -1.89
N ALA A 466 -7.62 12.75 -0.99
CA ALA A 466 -8.18 13.56 0.09
C ALA A 466 -7.42 13.41 1.42
N PHE A 467 -6.35 12.61 1.44
CA PHE A 467 -5.47 12.50 2.60
C PHE A 467 -4.55 13.72 2.68
N GLY A 468 -4.79 14.56 3.69
CA GLY A 468 -4.03 15.77 3.95
C GLY A 468 -4.61 16.51 5.16
N HIS A 469 -3.77 17.27 5.87
CA HIS A 469 -4.26 18.21 6.88
C HIS A 469 -5.25 19.19 6.25
N ARG A 470 -6.26 19.62 7.02
CA ARG A 470 -7.35 20.46 6.50
C ARG A 470 -6.85 21.72 5.78
N GLU A 471 -5.90 22.42 6.37
CA GLU A 471 -5.30 23.63 5.78
C GLU A 471 -4.61 23.35 4.44
N ASN A 472 -3.94 22.20 4.32
CA ASN A 472 -3.30 21.80 3.06
C ASN A 472 -4.35 21.49 1.97
N ILE A 473 -5.48 20.89 2.33
CA ILE A 473 -6.58 20.66 1.39
C ILE A 473 -7.18 21.98 0.92
N LEU A 474 -7.48 22.89 1.84
CA LEU A 474 -8.02 24.21 1.54
C LEU A 474 -7.06 25.03 0.66
N GLU A 475 -5.77 25.02 0.98
CA GLU A 475 -4.74 25.71 0.21
C GLU A 475 -4.56 25.10 -1.18
N ALA A 476 -4.49 23.77 -1.31
CA ALA A 476 -4.42 23.11 -2.62
C ALA A 476 -5.64 23.46 -3.49
N CYS A 477 -6.85 23.43 -2.90
CA CYS A 477 -8.08 23.82 -3.58
C CYS A 477 -8.07 25.29 -4.02
N ARG A 478 -7.56 26.21 -3.18
CA ARG A 478 -7.38 27.62 -3.54
C ARG A 478 -6.43 27.77 -4.73
N ARG A 479 -5.33 27.01 -4.77
CA ARG A 479 -4.38 27.02 -5.89
C ARG A 479 -5.00 26.46 -7.18
N PHE A 480 -5.78 25.37 -7.09
CA PHE A 480 -6.53 24.86 -8.25
C PHE A 480 -7.50 25.91 -8.80
N LYS A 481 -8.28 26.57 -7.92
CA LYS A 481 -9.18 27.66 -8.32
C LYS A 481 -8.41 28.81 -8.98
N GLN A 482 -7.24 29.18 -8.46
CA GLN A 482 -6.45 30.24 -9.07
C GLN A 482 -5.92 29.86 -10.47
N LEU A 483 -5.55 28.60 -10.67
CA LEU A 483 -5.00 28.11 -11.94
C LEU A 483 -6.07 27.98 -13.04
N TYR A 484 -7.28 27.51 -12.68
CA TYR A 484 -8.29 27.08 -13.65
C TYR A 484 -9.57 27.95 -13.71
N LYS A 485 -9.65 29.05 -12.94
CA LYS A 485 -10.82 29.96 -12.95
C LYS A 485 -11.03 30.72 -14.25
#